data_AF-A0A1Q3CEK0-F1
#
_entry.id   AF-A0A1Q3CEK0-F1
#
_cell.length_a   1.000
_cell.length_b   1.000
_cell.length_c   1.000
_cell.angle_alpha   90.00
_cell.angle_beta   90.00
_cell.angle_gamma   90.00
#
_symmetry.space_group_name_H-M   'P 1'
#
loop_
_entity.id
_entity.type
_entity.pdbx_description
1 polymer ?
#
loop_
_entity_poly.entity_id
_entity_poly.type
_entity_poly.pdbx_seq_one_letter_code
_entity_poly.pdbx_strand_id
1 'polypeptide(L)'
;MWTWNKADILKLGWEIVTKKDSMWVRWCNMVLLRNMSFWVVKISGTSSWCWRNVLRLRECLARNLLYSVWDGSATALLLDPWINGEALLSRYGTWMVEDVDIPLNAKVSVVIVDRQ
;
A
#
# COMPACT_ATOMS: atom_id res chain seq x y z
N MET A 1 3.39 24.23 14.90
CA MET A 1 2.24 24.26 13.96
C MET A 1 2.39 23.27 12.78
N TRP A 2 3.06 22.11 12.95
CA TRP A 2 3.39 21.18 11.85
C TRP A 2 2.91 19.73 12.09
N THR A 3 2.61 19.37 13.34
CA THR A 3 2.27 17.99 13.74
C THR A 3 0.83 17.60 13.44
N TRP A 4 -0.13 18.53 13.58
CA TRP A 4 -1.55 18.30 13.29
C TRP A 4 -1.78 17.90 11.83
N ASN A 5 -1.16 18.63 10.89
CA ASN A 5 -1.22 18.30 9.47
C ASN A 5 -0.65 16.89 9.18
N LYS A 6 0.36 16.43 9.93
CA LYS A 6 0.94 15.10 9.73
C LYS A 6 -0.04 13.99 10.13
N ALA A 7 -0.71 14.16 11.28
CA ALA A 7 -1.70 13.19 11.76
C ALA A 7 -2.89 13.06 10.81
N ASP A 8 -3.42 14.18 10.32
CA ASP A 8 -4.55 14.18 9.38
C ASP A 8 -4.16 13.56 8.02
N ILE A 9 -2.97 13.86 7.49
CA ILE A 9 -2.48 13.25 6.25
C ILE A 9 -2.26 11.74 6.42
N LEU A 10 -1.73 11.30 7.57
CA LEU A 10 -1.60 9.88 7.88
C LEU A 10 -2.96 9.19 7.99
N LYS A 11 -3.96 9.86 8.58
CA LYS A 11 -5.33 9.35 8.64
C LYS A 11 -5.92 9.15 7.24
N LEU A 12 -5.73 10.09 6.33
CA LEU A 12 -6.15 9.94 4.92
C LEU A 12 -5.48 8.71 4.27
N GLY A 13 -4.17 8.54 4.45
CA GLY A 13 -3.45 7.37 3.96
C GLY A 13 -3.98 6.06 4.58
N TRP A 14 -4.23 6.05 5.89
CA TRP A 14 -4.81 4.91 6.60
C TRP A 14 -6.18 4.53 6.05
N GLU A 15 -7.09 5.49 5.82
CA GLU A 15 -8.43 5.23 5.28
C GLU A 15 -8.38 4.61 3.87
N ILE A 16 -7.40 5.02 3.05
CA ILE A 16 -7.15 4.42 1.73
C ILE A 16 -6.66 2.97 1.86
N VAL A 17 -5.64 2.74 2.70
CA VAL A 17 -5.02 1.41 2.90
C VAL A 17 -6.02 0.42 3.48
N THR A 18 -6.81 0.84 4.46
CA THR A 18 -7.86 0.01 5.09
C THR A 18 -9.11 -0.14 4.25
N LYS A 19 -9.14 0.45 3.04
CA LYS A 19 -10.27 0.42 2.11
C LYS A 19 -11.59 0.82 2.80
N LYS A 20 -11.53 1.86 3.64
CA LYS A 20 -12.71 2.36 4.37
C LYS A 20 -13.84 2.61 3.38
N ASP A 21 -15.02 2.08 3.70
CA ASP A 21 -16.17 2.20 2.80
C ASP A 21 -16.70 3.64 2.79
N SER A 22 -16.19 4.43 1.86
CA SER A 22 -16.59 5.82 1.65
C SER A 22 -16.42 6.21 0.20
N MET A 23 -17.26 7.13 -0.26
CA MET A 23 -17.19 7.64 -1.64
C MET A 23 -15.83 8.29 -1.93
N TRP A 24 -15.24 8.98 -0.94
CA TRP A 24 -13.92 9.58 -1.05
C TRP A 24 -12.82 8.52 -1.29
N VAL A 25 -12.78 7.43 -0.50
CA VAL A 25 -11.80 6.34 -0.71
C VAL A 25 -12.01 5.66 -2.07
N ARG A 26 -13.26 5.41 -2.47
CA ARG A 26 -13.58 4.83 -3.80
C ARG A 26 -13.09 5.74 -4.93
N TRP A 27 -13.32 7.05 -4.82
CA TRP A 27 -12.82 8.04 -5.79
C TRP A 27 -11.28 8.08 -5.82
N CYS A 28 -10.62 8.06 -4.65
CA CYS A 28 -9.15 8.00 -4.59
C CYS A 28 -8.62 6.74 -5.29
N ASN A 29 -9.24 5.58 -5.06
CA ASN A 29 -8.84 4.33 -5.72
C ASN A 29 -9.00 4.41 -7.25
N MET A 30 -10.10 4.98 -7.73
CA MET A 30 -10.37 5.08 -9.17
C MET A 30 -9.52 6.15 -9.88
N VAL A 31 -9.37 7.33 -9.28
CA VAL A 31 -8.77 8.51 -9.93
C VAL A 31 -7.30 8.69 -9.59
N LEU A 32 -6.95 8.60 -8.30
CA LEU A 32 -5.58 8.87 -7.84
C LEU A 32 -4.69 7.64 -7.95
N LEU A 33 -5.20 6.47 -7.55
CA LEU A 33 -4.47 5.21 -7.58
C LEU A 33 -4.63 4.46 -8.90
N ARG A 34 -5.75 4.65 -9.61
CA ARG A 34 -6.08 3.94 -10.85
C ARG A 34 -6.00 2.41 -10.67
N ASN A 35 -6.58 1.91 -9.59
CA ASN A 35 -6.52 0.50 -9.17
C ASN A 35 -5.11 -0.07 -8.89
N MET A 36 -4.09 0.78 -8.78
CA MET A 36 -2.76 0.35 -8.30
C MET A 36 -2.68 0.38 -6.77
N SER A 37 -1.74 -0.38 -6.21
CA SER A 37 -1.49 -0.35 -4.76
C SER A 37 -0.91 1.00 -4.34
N PHE A 38 -1.45 1.54 -3.25
CA PHE A 38 -0.99 2.78 -2.59
C PHE A 38 0.52 2.80 -2.35
N TRP A 39 1.10 1.65 -2.04
CA TRP A 39 2.50 1.50 -1.66
C TRP A 39 3.48 1.68 -2.81
N VAL A 40 3.05 1.36 -4.03
CA VAL A 40 3.91 1.35 -5.23
C VAL A 40 3.65 2.52 -6.17
N VAL A 41 2.56 3.28 -5.96
CA VAL A 41 2.25 4.46 -6.77
C VAL A 41 3.39 5.48 -6.67
N LYS A 42 3.83 5.97 -7.84
CA LYS A 42 4.87 7.00 -7.94
C LYS A 42 4.28 8.39 -7.72
N ILE A 43 5.07 9.27 -7.10
CA ILE A 43 4.72 10.68 -6.96
C ILE A 43 4.89 11.36 -8.33
N SER A 44 3.80 11.85 -8.92
CA SER A 44 3.86 12.63 -10.15
C SER A 44 4.03 14.13 -9.85
N GLY A 45 4.79 14.84 -10.69
CA GLY A 45 4.91 16.30 -10.64
C GLY A 45 3.57 17.03 -10.85
N THR A 46 2.63 16.41 -11.56
CA THR A 46 1.28 16.94 -11.82
C THR A 46 0.30 16.69 -10.68
N SER A 47 0.71 15.97 -9.63
CA SER A 47 -0.16 15.68 -8.48
C SER A 47 -0.37 16.91 -7.58
N SER A 48 -1.56 17.00 -6.99
CA SER A 48 -1.85 18.05 -6.01
C SER A 48 -0.85 18.00 -4.84
N TRP A 49 -0.58 19.15 -4.23
CA TRP A 49 0.35 19.25 -3.11
C TRP A 49 -0.05 18.32 -1.95
N CYS A 50 -1.35 18.26 -1.65
CA CYS A 50 -1.90 17.37 -0.62
C CYS A 50 -1.61 15.90 -0.93
N TRP A 51 -1.91 15.44 -2.15
CA TRP A 51 -1.66 14.05 -2.55
C TRP A 51 -0.19 13.66 -2.48
N ARG A 52 0.71 14.57 -2.90
CA ARG A 52 2.15 14.36 -2.78
C ARG A 52 2.58 14.15 -1.33
N ASN A 53 1.99 14.88 -0.38
CA ASN A 53 2.30 14.69 1.03
C ASN A 53 1.73 13.38 1.60
N VAL A 54 0.53 12.95 1.18
CA VAL A 54 0.00 11.62 1.52
C VAL A 54 0.98 10.53 1.10
N LEU A 55 1.45 10.58 -0.16
CA LEU A 55 2.41 9.61 -0.67
C LEU A 55 3.77 9.69 0.02
N ARG A 56 4.27 10.89 0.35
CA ARG A 56 5.54 11.07 1.10
C ARG A 56 5.49 10.47 2.50
N LEU A 57 4.33 10.51 3.15
CA LEU A 57 4.15 9.93 4.48
C LEU A 57 3.87 8.43 4.47
N ARG A 58 3.80 7.78 3.30
CA ARG A 58 3.53 6.34 3.22
C ARG A 58 4.53 5.50 4.00
N GLU A 59 5.82 5.81 3.98
CA GLU A 59 6.84 5.06 4.73
C GLU A 59 6.69 5.25 6.25
N CYS A 60 6.19 6.42 6.66
CA CYS A 60 5.83 6.65 8.05
C CYS A 60 4.60 5.81 8.40
N LEU A 61 3.60 5.75 7.52
CA LEU A 61 2.43 4.91 7.72
C LEU A 61 2.83 3.44 7.83
N ALA A 62 3.55 2.90 6.83
CA ALA A 62 3.93 1.49 6.75
C ALA A 62 4.68 0.98 7.99
N ARG A 63 5.60 1.77 8.53
CA ARG A 63 6.33 1.44 9.77
C ARG A 63 5.47 1.40 11.03
N ASN A 64 4.31 2.05 11.01
CA ASN A 64 3.37 2.09 12.13
C ASN A 64 2.11 1.23 11.87
N LEU A 65 2.06 0.49 10.76
CA LEU A 65 0.98 -0.46 10.46
C LEU A 65 1.31 -1.82 11.09
N LEU A 66 0.32 -2.42 11.74
CA LEU A 66 0.34 -3.83 12.08
C LEU A 66 -0.55 -4.59 11.08
N TYR A 67 0.05 -5.53 10.35
CA TYR A 67 -0.67 -6.40 9.44
C TYR A 67 -1.11 -7.66 10.16
N SER A 68 -2.42 -7.91 10.21
CA SER A 68 -2.97 -9.23 10.52
C SER A 68 -3.18 -9.98 9.21
N VAL A 69 -2.17 -10.76 8.82
CA VAL A 69 -2.25 -11.66 7.67
C VAL A 69 -2.98 -12.92 8.16
N TRP A 70 -4.27 -12.99 7.87
CA TRP A 70 -5.12 -14.15 8.19
C TRP A 70 -4.82 -15.30 7.20
N ASP A 71 -5.78 -15.67 6.36
CA ASP A 71 -5.61 -16.62 5.27
C ASP A 71 -4.73 -16.09 4.11
N GLY A 72 -4.30 -14.83 4.19
CA GLY A 72 -3.49 -14.16 3.17
C GLY A 72 -4.23 -13.79 1.89
N SER A 73 -5.55 -13.97 1.79
CA SER A 73 -6.33 -13.73 0.56
C SER A 73 -6.54 -12.23 0.27
N ALA A 74 -6.63 -11.41 1.32
CA ALA A 74 -6.79 -9.96 1.21
C ALA A 74 -5.48 -9.23 0.90
N THR A 75 -4.35 -9.78 1.34
CA THR A 75 -3.02 -9.13 1.29
C THR A 75 -2.28 -9.47 0.00
N ALA A 76 -1.80 -8.45 -0.70
CA ALA A 76 -0.97 -8.62 -1.88
C ALA A 76 0.47 -8.96 -1.47
N LEU A 77 1.00 -10.05 -2.02
CA LEU A 77 2.29 -10.62 -1.67
C LEU A 77 3.43 -9.63 -1.92
N LEU A 78 3.47 -9.04 -3.12
CA LEU A 78 4.57 -8.18 -3.55
C LEU A 78 4.34 -6.70 -3.25
N LEU A 79 3.07 -6.28 -3.12
CA LEU A 79 2.68 -4.87 -3.12
C LEU A 79 2.40 -4.32 -1.72
N ASP A 80 1.99 -5.16 -0.77
CA ASP A 80 1.68 -4.69 0.59
C ASP A 80 2.93 -4.79 1.50
N PRO A 81 3.16 -3.82 2.39
CA PRO A 81 4.26 -3.80 3.35
C PRO A 81 3.98 -4.69 4.57
N TRP A 82 3.49 -5.90 4.34
CA TRP A 82 3.08 -6.82 5.40
C TRP A 82 4.27 -7.48 6.13
N ILE A 83 5.46 -7.46 5.54
CA ILE A 83 6.72 -7.86 6.17
C ILE A 83 7.52 -6.60 6.50
N ASN A 84 7.75 -6.33 7.79
CA ASN A 84 8.62 -5.25 8.29
C ASN A 84 8.30 -3.83 7.78
N GLY A 85 7.07 -3.58 7.31
CA GLY A 85 6.67 -2.24 6.87
C GLY A 85 7.25 -1.82 5.50
N GLU A 86 7.69 -2.76 4.67
CA GLU A 86 8.12 -2.48 3.29
C GLU A 86 7.58 -3.51 2.29
N ALA A 87 7.11 -3.04 1.13
CA ALA A 87 6.63 -3.91 0.07
C ALA A 87 7.80 -4.64 -0.62
N LEU A 88 7.66 -5.94 -0.90
CA LEU A 88 8.73 -6.73 -1.53
C LEU A 88 9.15 -6.15 -2.88
N LEU A 89 8.20 -5.64 -3.67
CA LEU A 89 8.49 -5.00 -4.95
C LEU A 89 9.38 -3.76 -4.77
N SER A 90 9.17 -2.97 -3.71
CA SER A 90 10.01 -1.80 -3.43
C SER A 90 11.42 -2.20 -2.99
N ARG A 91 11.53 -3.29 -2.21
CA ARG A 91 12.79 -3.76 -1.64
C ARG A 91 13.68 -4.47 -2.65
N TYR A 92 13.10 -5.34 -3.46
CA TYR A 92 13.84 -6.20 -4.38
C TYR A 92 13.76 -5.69 -5.82
N GLY A 93 12.70 -5.00 -6.21
CA GLY A 93 12.50 -4.51 -7.58
C GLY A 93 11.68 -5.44 -8.45
N THR A 94 11.54 -5.08 -9.73
CA THR A 94 10.64 -5.74 -10.67
C THR A 94 11.11 -7.12 -11.14
N TRP A 95 12.39 -7.47 -10.94
CA TRP A 95 12.92 -8.81 -11.30
C TRP A 95 12.15 -9.94 -10.62
N MET A 96 11.58 -9.71 -9.43
CA MET A 96 10.75 -10.71 -8.74
C MET A 96 9.51 -11.12 -9.54
N VAL A 97 8.97 -10.23 -10.38
CA VAL A 97 7.81 -10.52 -11.22
C VAL A 97 8.23 -11.34 -12.44
N GLU A 98 9.44 -11.11 -12.96
CA GLU A 98 9.94 -11.71 -14.19
C GLU A 98 10.59 -13.08 -13.96
N ASP A 99 11.43 -13.23 -12.93
CA ASP A 99 12.23 -14.44 -12.70
C ASP A 99 11.54 -15.49 -11.83
N VAL A 100 10.61 -15.08 -10.96
CA VAL A 100 9.94 -15.98 -10.00
C VAL A 100 8.57 -16.44 -10.49
N ASP A 101 8.13 -15.95 -11.65
CA ASP A 101 6.80 -16.22 -12.23
C ASP A 101 5.64 -15.91 -11.25
N ILE A 102 5.84 -14.90 -10.40
CA ILE A 102 4.83 -14.44 -9.44
C ILE A 102 4.12 -13.22 -10.02
N PRO A 103 2.80 -13.27 -10.25
CA PRO A 103 2.08 -12.14 -10.79
C PRO A 103 2.03 -10.98 -9.77
N LEU A 104 2.02 -9.74 -10.25
CA LEU A 104 2.05 -8.54 -9.40
C LEU A 104 0.91 -8.47 -8.37
N ASN A 105 -0.25 -9.01 -8.74
CA ASN A 105 -1.45 -9.08 -7.90
C ASN A 105 -1.55 -10.38 -7.09
N ALA A 106 -0.50 -11.21 -7.06
CA ALA A 106 -0.43 -12.42 -6.25
C ALA A 106 -0.79 -12.12 -4.79
N LYS A 107 -1.54 -13.03 -4.18
CA LYS A 107 -1.95 -12.95 -2.79
C LYS A 107 -0.99 -13.73 -1.90
N VAL A 108 -0.89 -13.34 -0.64
CA VAL A 108 -0.04 -14.04 0.34
C VAL A 108 -0.49 -15.49 0.52
N SER A 109 -1.80 -15.75 0.37
CA SER A 109 -2.41 -17.09 0.41
C SER A 109 -1.82 -18.08 -0.60
N VAL A 110 -1.18 -17.61 -1.67
CA VAL A 110 -0.53 -18.48 -2.67
C VAL A 110 0.72 -19.16 -2.11
N VAL A 111 1.41 -18.51 -1.16
CA VAL A 111 2.70 -18.96 -0.63
C VAL A 111 2.56 -19.49 0.79
N ILE A 112 1.72 -18.86 1.61
CA ILE A 112 1.42 -19.32 2.97
C ILE A 112 0.27 -20.31 2.88
N VAL A 113 0.60 -21.59 2.69
CA VAL A 113 -0.33 -22.68 2.96
C VAL A 113 -0.23 -22.97 4.44
N ASP A 114 -1.33 -22.76 5.16
CA ASP A 114 -1.43 -23.02 6.60
C ASP A 114 -0.97 -24.47 6.87
N ARG A 115 0.25 -24.63 7.37
CA ARG A 115 0.74 -25.93 7.85
C ARG A 115 0.21 -26.09 9.27
N GLN A 116 -0.98 -26.65 9.36
CA GLN A 116 -1.45 -27.31 10.58
C GLN A 116 -0.53 -28.47 10.94
#